data_AF-A0A1H1L9C2-F1
#
_entry.id   AF-A0A1H1L9C2-F1
#
_cell.length_a   1.000
_cell.length_b   1.000
_cell.length_c   1.000
_cell.angle_alpha   90.00
_cell.angle_beta   90.00
_cell.angle_gamma   90.00
#
_symmetry.space_group_name_H-M   'P 1'
#
loop_
_entity.id
_entity.type
_entity.pdbx_description
1 polymer ?
#
loop_
_entity_poly.entity_id
_entity_poly.type
_entity_poly.pdbx_seq_one_letter_code
_entity_poly.pdbx_strand_id
1 'polypeptide(L)'
;MTKDKDFKLLVRKRMSSTGENFTSARTALLNDQRHHDERHEDQSRSASTLADPEAEAFKAKTLRTFMSGGRLVSIPTKRKALVVILLEMLTAFETGRTYSEKDINTILSEFHPDFARLRRELIDYGYLGRDAHTGQYWVNSPLPARTGNLIQEAAVFEAFLR
;
A
#
# COMPACT_ATOMS: atom_id res chain seq x y z
N MET A 1 34.25 13.02 -3.59
CA MET A 1 34.86 12.85 -4.93
C MET A 1 33.93 11.97 -5.77
N THR A 2 32.84 12.53 -6.29
CA THR A 2 31.78 11.76 -6.96
C THR A 2 32.23 11.38 -8.38
N LYS A 3 32.45 10.08 -8.60
CA LYS A 3 32.86 9.49 -9.88
C LYS A 3 31.64 9.35 -10.80
N ASP A 4 31.18 10.47 -11.34
CA ASP A 4 30.24 10.45 -12.46
C ASP A 4 30.96 11.00 -13.70
N LYS A 5 31.68 10.10 -14.38
CA LYS A 5 32.40 10.44 -15.62
C LYS A 5 31.42 10.87 -16.71
N ASP A 6 30.23 10.27 -16.73
CA ASP A 6 29.18 10.51 -17.71
C ASP A 6 28.57 11.90 -17.58
N PHE A 7 28.36 12.38 -16.36
CA PHE A 7 27.81 13.72 -16.13
C PHE A 7 28.76 14.82 -16.63
N LYS A 8 30.07 14.69 -16.39
CA LYS A 8 31.05 15.67 -16.89
C LYS A 8 31.12 15.71 -18.42
N LEU A 9 30.92 14.56 -19.08
CA LEU A 9 30.86 14.50 -20.54
C LEU A 9 29.62 15.24 -21.08
N LEU A 10 28.47 15.10 -20.42
CA LEU A 10 27.25 15.83 -20.77
C LEU A 10 27.41 17.34 -20.60
N VAL A 11 27.99 17.78 -19.48
CA VAL A 11 28.27 19.22 -19.25
C VAL A 11 29.21 19.77 -20.33
N ARG A 12 30.29 19.04 -20.65
CA ARG A 12 31.25 19.47 -21.68
C ARG A 12 30.64 19.52 -23.08
N LYS A 13 29.81 18.53 -23.44
CA LYS A 13 29.08 18.50 -24.72
C LYS A 13 28.17 19.72 -24.84
N ARG A 14 27.43 20.04 -23.76
CA ARG A 14 26.57 21.23 -23.71
C ARG A 14 27.38 22.52 -23.88
N MET A 15 28.45 22.70 -23.11
CA MET A 15 29.35 23.87 -23.23
C MET A 15 29.85 24.07 -24.67
N SER A 16 30.24 22.99 -25.36
CA SER A 16 30.70 23.09 -26.77
C SER A 16 29.59 23.46 -27.76
N SER A 17 28.34 23.11 -27.46
CA SER A 17 27.20 23.41 -28.34
C SER A 17 26.55 24.77 -28.07
N THR A 18 26.51 25.21 -26.81
CA THR A 18 25.80 26.44 -26.40
C THR A 18 26.72 27.62 -26.14
N GLY A 19 28.04 27.36 -25.99
CA GLY A 19 29.01 28.38 -25.57
C GLY A 19 28.86 28.81 -24.11
N GLU A 20 27.99 28.15 -23.33
CA GLU A 20 27.76 28.47 -21.92
C GLU A 20 28.97 28.11 -21.06
N ASN A 21 29.15 28.83 -19.94
CA ASN A 21 30.14 28.46 -18.94
C ASN A 21 29.73 27.18 -18.17
N PHE A 22 30.70 26.58 -17.46
CA PHE A 22 30.50 25.31 -16.78
C PHE A 22 29.37 25.33 -15.74
N THR A 23 29.24 26.43 -14.99
CA THR A 23 28.22 26.57 -13.94
C THR A 23 26.82 26.62 -14.54
N SER A 24 26.62 27.42 -15.59
CA SER A 24 25.34 27.51 -16.30
C SER A 24 24.96 26.19 -16.97
N ALA A 25 25.91 25.54 -17.66
CA ALA A 25 25.68 24.26 -18.31
C ALA A 25 25.36 23.13 -17.31
N ARG A 26 26.00 23.15 -16.14
CA ARG A 26 25.74 22.18 -15.06
C ARG A 26 24.37 22.40 -14.42
N THR A 27 24.01 23.65 -14.10
CA THR A 27 22.71 23.97 -13.51
C THR A 27 21.56 23.63 -14.45
N ALA A 28 21.72 23.90 -15.75
CA ALA A 28 20.72 23.53 -16.77
C ALA A 28 20.48 22.01 -16.81
N LEU A 29 21.55 21.20 -16.82
CA LEU A 29 21.42 19.73 -16.82
C LEU A 29 20.77 19.19 -15.53
N LEU A 30 21.06 19.80 -14.38
CA LEU A 30 20.41 19.44 -13.11
C LEU A 30 18.92 19.81 -13.10
N ASN A 31 18.53 20.89 -13.77
CA ASN A 31 17.12 21.27 -13.93
C ASN A 31 16.40 20.34 -14.91
N ASP A 32 17.04 20.00 -16.03
CA ASP A 32 16.49 19.05 -17.02
C ASP A 32 16.27 17.66 -16.40
N GLN A 33 17.17 17.20 -15.53
CA GLN A 33 17.01 15.96 -14.77
C GLN A 33 15.81 16.03 -13.81
N ARG A 34 15.67 17.13 -13.06
CA ARG A 34 14.53 17.36 -12.17
C ARG A 34 13.19 17.40 -12.93
N HIS A 35 13.16 18.02 -14.10
CA HIS A 35 11.96 18.03 -14.95
C HIS A 35 11.68 16.69 -15.63
N HIS A 36 12.65 15.78 -15.73
CA HIS A 36 12.40 14.42 -16.16
C HIS A 36 11.82 13.60 -15.00
N ASP A 37 12.36 13.71 -13.79
CA ASP A 37 11.78 13.06 -12.59
C ASP A 37 10.37 13.59 -12.29
N GLU A 38 10.11 14.90 -12.38
CA GLU A 38 8.78 15.49 -12.19
C GLU A 38 7.77 15.05 -13.28
N ARG A 39 8.21 14.91 -14.54
CA ARG A 39 7.35 14.40 -15.64
C ARG A 39 7.07 12.90 -15.53
N HIS A 40 7.96 12.13 -14.90
CA HIS A 40 7.74 10.72 -14.58
C HIS A 40 6.91 10.55 -13.29
N GLU A 41 7.01 11.48 -12.32
CA GLU A 41 6.14 11.50 -11.13
C GLU A 41 4.69 11.83 -11.47
N ASP A 42 4.44 12.75 -12.40
CA ASP A 42 3.06 13.17 -12.75
C ASP A 42 2.32 12.13 -13.62
N GLN A 43 3.06 11.38 -14.46
CA GLN A 43 2.51 10.24 -15.21
C GLN A 43 2.38 8.96 -14.35
N SER A 44 3.21 8.80 -13.32
CA SER A 44 3.10 7.68 -12.37
C SER A 44 2.00 7.89 -11.33
N ARG A 45 1.64 9.13 -11.01
CA ARG A 45 0.53 9.45 -10.08
C ARG A 45 -0.86 9.32 -10.71
N SER A 46 -0.96 9.41 -12.03
CA SER A 46 -2.24 9.36 -12.76
C SER A 46 -2.56 8.01 -13.42
N ALA A 47 -1.61 7.06 -13.43
CA ALA A 47 -1.78 5.73 -14.05
C ALA A 47 -1.96 4.55 -13.05
N SER A 48 -1.90 4.75 -11.73
CA SER A 48 -2.02 3.66 -10.75
C SER A 48 -3.47 3.18 -10.47
N THR A 49 -4.46 3.62 -11.25
CA THR A 49 -5.90 3.37 -11.01
C THR A 49 -6.47 2.17 -11.78
N LEU A 50 -5.65 1.43 -12.54
CA LEU A 50 -6.04 0.14 -13.08
C LEU A 50 -5.42 -0.93 -12.18
N ALA A 51 -6.28 -1.69 -11.51
CA ALA A 51 -5.90 -2.82 -10.69
C ALA A 51 -4.82 -3.66 -11.39
N ASP A 52 -3.67 -3.80 -10.74
CA ASP A 52 -2.58 -4.63 -11.23
C ASP A 52 -3.13 -6.06 -11.44
N PRO A 53 -3.16 -6.59 -12.69
CA PRO A 53 -3.71 -7.91 -12.97
C PRO A 53 -2.98 -9.00 -12.19
N GLU A 54 -1.72 -8.78 -11.82
CA GLU A 54 -0.97 -9.69 -10.95
C GLU A 54 -1.54 -9.67 -9.52
N ALA A 55 -1.90 -8.49 -9.02
CA ALA A 55 -2.51 -8.34 -7.69
C ALA A 55 -3.91 -8.97 -7.62
N GLU A 56 -4.72 -8.83 -8.66
CA GLU A 56 -6.02 -9.50 -8.76
C GLU A 56 -5.87 -11.02 -8.79
N ALA A 57 -4.97 -11.54 -9.63
CA ALA A 57 -4.68 -12.96 -9.70
C ALA A 57 -4.18 -13.50 -8.35
N PHE A 58 -3.34 -12.74 -7.65
CA PHE A 58 -2.87 -13.07 -6.31
C PHE A 58 -4.01 -13.06 -5.29
N LYS A 59 -4.89 -12.06 -5.31
CA LYS A 59 -6.10 -11.98 -4.46
C LYS A 59 -6.95 -13.23 -4.66
N ALA A 60 -7.37 -13.50 -5.90
CA ALA A 60 -8.22 -14.64 -6.24
C ALA A 60 -7.59 -15.99 -5.86
N LYS A 61 -6.28 -16.16 -6.09
CA LYS A 61 -5.55 -17.37 -5.69
C LYS A 61 -5.52 -17.52 -4.16
N THR A 62 -5.29 -16.43 -3.43
CA THR A 62 -5.24 -16.43 -1.97
C THR A 62 -6.60 -16.81 -1.39
N LEU A 63 -7.67 -16.15 -1.84
CA LEU A 63 -9.04 -16.46 -1.40
C LEU A 63 -9.40 -17.92 -1.67
N ARG A 64 -9.12 -18.44 -2.87
CA ARG A 64 -9.36 -19.86 -3.19
C ARG A 64 -8.58 -20.84 -2.31
N THR A 65 -7.38 -20.45 -1.85
CA THR A 65 -6.51 -21.32 -1.06
C THR A 65 -6.90 -21.33 0.42
N PHE A 66 -7.26 -20.16 0.95
CA PHE A 66 -7.46 -19.99 2.39
C PHE A 66 -8.92 -19.89 2.80
N MET A 67 -9.84 -19.58 1.88
CA MET A 67 -11.27 -19.50 2.15
C MET A 67 -12.04 -20.61 1.44
N SER A 68 -12.88 -21.31 2.19
CA SER A 68 -13.75 -22.36 1.69
C SER A 68 -15.14 -22.17 2.28
N GLY A 69 -16.15 -21.99 1.43
CA GLY A 69 -17.54 -21.79 1.86
C GLY A 69 -17.72 -20.57 2.78
N GLY A 70 -16.99 -19.49 2.53
CA GLY A 70 -17.03 -18.28 3.35
C GLY A 70 -16.22 -18.35 4.66
N ARG A 71 -15.66 -19.51 5.02
CA ARG A 71 -14.83 -19.68 6.21
C ARG A 71 -13.36 -19.71 5.87
N LEU A 72 -12.54 -19.15 6.74
CA LEU A 72 -11.10 -19.26 6.67
C LEU A 72 -10.69 -20.66 7.15
N VAL A 73 -9.97 -21.40 6.31
CA VAL A 73 -9.47 -22.74 6.62
C VAL A 73 -8.20 -22.66 7.47
N SER A 74 -7.35 -21.68 7.20
CA SER A 74 -6.14 -21.41 7.98
C SER A 74 -5.71 -19.96 7.84
N ILE A 75 -5.07 -19.41 8.87
CA ILE A 75 -4.53 -18.05 8.83
C ILE A 75 -3.20 -18.04 8.07
N PRO A 76 -3.07 -17.28 6.97
CA PRO A 76 -1.82 -17.21 6.22
C PRO A 76 -0.65 -16.72 7.08
N THR A 77 0.52 -17.31 6.89
CA THR A 77 1.77 -16.85 7.52
C THR A 77 2.46 -15.75 6.72
N LYS A 78 2.23 -15.70 5.40
CA LYS A 78 2.77 -14.66 4.52
C LYS A 78 1.95 -13.39 4.65
N ARG A 79 2.61 -12.28 4.96
CA ARG A 79 2.00 -10.95 5.18
C ARG A 79 1.10 -10.48 4.03
N LYS A 80 1.57 -10.56 2.77
CA LYS A 80 0.73 -10.23 1.59
C LYS A 80 -0.57 -11.04 1.50
N ALA A 81 -0.49 -12.35 1.76
CA ALA A 81 -1.68 -13.21 1.75
C ALA A 81 -2.61 -12.89 2.93
N LEU A 82 -2.04 -12.59 4.10
CA LEU A 82 -2.80 -12.16 5.26
C LEU A 82 -3.58 -10.88 4.97
N VAL A 83 -2.95 -9.86 4.39
CA VAL A 83 -3.63 -8.61 4.01
C VAL A 83 -4.85 -8.86 3.13
N VAL A 84 -4.73 -9.71 2.10
CA VAL A 84 -5.88 -10.08 1.26
C VAL A 84 -7.04 -10.64 2.09
N ILE A 85 -6.75 -11.51 3.05
CA ILE A 85 -7.76 -12.08 3.94
C ILE A 85 -8.37 -11.03 4.87
N LEU A 86 -7.55 -10.13 5.42
CA LEU A 86 -8.03 -9.05 6.30
C LEU A 86 -8.95 -8.09 5.55
N LEU A 87 -8.61 -7.74 4.30
CA LEU A 87 -9.43 -6.88 3.45
C LEU A 87 -10.75 -7.55 3.07
N GLU A 88 -10.74 -8.86 2.79
CA GLU A 88 -11.97 -9.62 2.55
C GLU A 88 -12.86 -9.66 3.79
N MET A 89 -12.29 -9.83 4.99
CA MET A 89 -13.06 -9.76 6.23
C MET A 89 -13.58 -8.35 6.50
N LEU A 90 -12.84 -7.32 6.08
CA LEU A 90 -13.23 -5.92 6.30
C LEU A 90 -14.57 -5.60 5.60
N THR A 91 -14.92 -6.30 4.52
CA THR A 91 -16.20 -6.10 3.82
C THR A 91 -17.42 -6.53 4.64
N ALA A 92 -17.23 -7.29 5.72
CA ALA A 92 -18.30 -7.64 6.66
C ALA A 92 -18.57 -6.51 7.69
N PHE A 93 -17.77 -5.44 7.70
CA PHE A 93 -17.93 -4.31 8.61
C PHE A 93 -18.48 -3.09 7.87
N GLU A 94 -19.48 -2.45 8.46
CA GLU A 94 -20.02 -1.18 8.03
C GLU A 94 -19.15 -0.01 8.50
N THR A 95 -18.79 0.88 7.59
CA THR A 95 -18.08 2.13 7.87
C THR A 95 -18.98 3.11 8.62
N GLY A 96 -18.41 3.85 9.58
CA GLY A 96 -19.14 4.83 10.39
C GLY A 96 -19.95 4.22 11.55
N ARG A 97 -19.97 2.89 11.66
CA ARG A 97 -20.55 2.18 12.80
C ARG A 97 -19.50 1.88 13.86
N THR A 98 -19.92 2.01 15.11
CA THR A 98 -19.14 1.58 16.28
C THR A 98 -19.62 0.20 16.73
N TYR A 99 -18.67 -0.67 17.05
CA TYR A 99 -18.88 -2.05 17.44
C TYR A 99 -18.37 -2.27 18.86
N SER A 100 -19.10 -3.07 19.64
CA SER A 100 -18.56 -3.62 20.88
C SER A 100 -17.61 -4.79 20.58
N GLU A 101 -16.81 -5.18 21.57
CA GLU A 101 -16.00 -6.40 21.50
C GLU A 101 -16.85 -7.65 21.15
N LYS A 102 -18.09 -7.73 21.65
CA LYS A 102 -18.98 -8.86 21.35
C LYS A 102 -19.40 -8.86 19.88
N ASP A 103 -19.68 -7.70 19.31
CA ASP A 103 -20.07 -7.58 17.91
C ASP A 103 -18.91 -8.01 16.99
N ILE A 104 -17.70 -7.47 17.25
CA ILE A 104 -16.49 -7.85 16.50
C ILE A 104 -16.22 -9.35 16.59
N ASN A 105 -16.31 -9.92 17.80
CA ASN A 105 -16.07 -11.35 17.99
C ASN A 105 -17.10 -12.21 17.26
N THR A 106 -18.37 -11.78 17.25
CA THR A 106 -19.45 -12.48 16.53
C THR A 106 -19.14 -12.49 15.04
N ILE A 107 -18.89 -11.32 14.42
CA ILE A 107 -18.57 -11.19 13.00
C ILE A 107 -17.34 -12.05 12.65
N LEU A 108 -16.25 -11.94 13.40
CA LEU A 108 -15.01 -12.66 13.09
C LEU A 108 -15.11 -14.17 13.32
N SER A 109 -15.96 -14.62 14.25
CA SER A 109 -16.18 -16.05 14.51
C SER A 109 -16.85 -16.79 13.35
N GLU A 110 -17.55 -16.06 12.48
CA GLU A 110 -18.09 -16.61 11.24
C GLU A 110 -16.97 -17.02 10.30
N PHE A 111 -15.86 -16.28 10.29
CA PHE A 111 -14.70 -16.57 9.46
C PHE A 111 -13.78 -17.63 10.06
N HIS A 112 -13.38 -17.51 11.33
CA HIS A 112 -12.39 -18.40 11.96
C HIS A 112 -12.53 -18.47 13.49
N PRO A 113 -12.31 -19.65 14.13
CA PRO A 113 -12.36 -19.77 15.58
C PRO A 113 -11.28 -18.96 16.32
N ASP A 114 -10.11 -18.77 15.71
CA ASP A 114 -9.07 -17.85 16.21
C ASP A 114 -9.37 -16.39 15.79
N PHE A 115 -10.56 -15.90 16.14
CA PHE A 115 -10.99 -14.54 15.86
C PHE A 115 -10.16 -13.50 16.63
N ALA A 116 -9.59 -13.87 17.78
CA ALA A 116 -8.73 -13.00 18.57
C ALA A 116 -7.45 -12.61 17.81
N ARG A 117 -6.82 -13.57 17.11
CA ARG A 117 -5.68 -13.28 16.22
C ARG A 117 -6.09 -12.37 15.07
N LEU A 118 -7.20 -12.67 14.38
CA LEU A 118 -7.67 -11.86 13.26
C LEU A 118 -7.96 -10.41 13.67
N ARG A 119 -8.63 -10.23 14.82
CA ARG A 119 -8.89 -8.91 15.39
C ARG A 119 -7.60 -8.14 15.66
N ARG A 120 -6.57 -8.80 16.21
CA ARG A 120 -5.27 -8.17 16.44
C ARG A 120 -4.63 -7.72 15.13
N GLU A 121 -4.59 -8.58 14.11
CA GLU A 121 -4.02 -8.21 12.81
C GLU A 121 -4.80 -7.08 12.13
N LEU A 122 -6.14 -7.06 12.22
CA LEU A 122 -6.96 -5.94 11.72
C LEU A 122 -6.60 -4.61 12.38
N ILE A 123 -6.26 -4.61 13.67
CA ILE A 123 -5.82 -3.42 14.41
C ILE A 123 -4.38 -3.06 14.07
N ASP A 124 -3.48 -4.06 13.99
CA ASP A 124 -2.05 -3.86 13.69
C ASP A 124 -1.87 -3.26 12.28
N TYR A 125 -2.66 -3.72 11.31
CA TYR A 125 -2.75 -3.11 9.97
C TYR A 125 -3.61 -1.84 9.95
N GLY A 126 -4.17 -1.39 11.07
CA GLY A 126 -4.97 -0.17 11.14
C GLY A 126 -6.23 -0.17 10.29
N TYR A 127 -6.77 -1.34 9.94
CA TYR A 127 -8.09 -1.48 9.30
C TYR A 127 -9.21 -1.22 10.31
N LEU A 128 -9.03 -1.70 11.54
CA LEU A 128 -9.89 -1.38 12.67
C LEU A 128 -9.18 -0.45 13.65
N GLY A 129 -9.90 0.54 14.15
CA GLY A 129 -9.54 1.29 15.35
C GLY A 129 -10.10 0.61 16.61
N ARG A 130 -9.48 0.88 17.76
CA ARG A 130 -9.96 0.46 19.07
C ARG A 130 -9.75 1.57 20.09
N ASP A 131 -10.76 1.84 20.88
CA ASP A 131 -10.66 2.66 22.09
C ASP A 131 -10.26 1.78 23.28
N ALA A 132 -9.11 2.07 23.88
CA ALA A 132 -8.56 1.30 25.00
C ALA A 132 -9.36 1.48 26.31
N HIS A 133 -10.10 2.58 26.46
CA HIS A 133 -10.89 2.91 27.64
C HIS A 133 -12.30 2.34 27.55
N THR A 134 -12.95 2.46 26.39
CA THR A 134 -14.34 2.01 26.21
C THR A 134 -14.45 0.59 25.64
N GLY A 135 -13.38 0.06 25.04
CA GLY A 135 -13.40 -1.26 24.39
C GLY A 135 -14.22 -1.28 23.09
N GLN A 136 -14.50 -0.11 22.53
CA GLN A 136 -15.22 0.05 21.27
C GLN A 136 -14.26 -0.05 20.07
N TYR A 137 -14.80 -0.50 18.94
CA TYR A 137 -14.09 -0.70 17.69
C TYR A 137 -14.82 0.01 16.54
N TRP A 138 -14.10 0.39 15.50
CA TRP A 138 -14.65 1.01 14.29
C TRP A 138 -13.76 0.72 13.09
N VAL A 139 -14.32 0.78 11.88
CA VAL A 139 -13.52 0.75 10.65
C VAL A 139 -12.82 2.09 10.48
N ASN A 140 -11.51 2.07 10.27
CA ASN A 140 -10.77 3.29 9.94
C ASN A 140 -11.06 3.67 8.48
N SER A 141 -11.78 4.78 8.30
CA SER A 141 -12.04 5.37 6.99
C SER A 141 -11.89 6.89 7.09
N PRO A 142 -10.87 7.51 6.44
CA PRO A 142 -9.90 6.87 5.57
C PRO A 142 -8.90 5.98 6.34
N LEU A 143 -8.31 5.00 5.63
CA LEU A 143 -7.21 4.19 6.17
C LEU A 143 -5.99 5.07 6.50
N PRO A 144 -5.22 4.72 7.55
CA PRO A 144 -4.02 5.47 7.92
C PRO A 144 -2.93 5.34 6.85
N ALA A 145 -2.09 6.38 6.74
CA ALA A 145 -0.96 6.37 5.82
C ALA A 145 -0.01 5.19 6.11
N ARG A 146 0.30 4.41 5.07
CA ARG A 146 1.19 3.25 5.16
C ARG A 146 2.65 3.69 5.28
N THR A 147 3.42 3.00 6.11
CA THR A 147 4.85 3.28 6.33
C THR A 147 5.69 2.00 6.28
N GLY A 148 6.95 2.11 5.84
CA GLY A 148 7.89 1.00 5.79
C GLY A 148 7.38 -0.20 4.96
N ASN A 149 7.48 -1.40 5.52
CA ASN A 149 7.11 -2.65 4.85
C ASN A 149 5.61 -2.76 4.52
N LEU A 150 4.74 -2.06 5.28
CA LEU A 150 3.30 -2.06 5.05
C LEU A 150 2.92 -1.52 3.67
N ILE A 151 3.73 -0.60 3.11
CA ILE A 151 3.50 -0.07 1.75
C ILE A 151 3.58 -1.21 0.73
N GLN A 152 4.60 -2.06 0.82
CA GLN A 152 4.79 -3.16 -0.14
C GLN A 152 3.79 -4.30 0.06
N GLU A 153 3.32 -4.48 1.30
CA GLU A 153 2.40 -5.55 1.67
C GLU A 153 0.95 -5.23 1.36
N ALA A 154 0.52 -3.98 1.58
CA ALA A 154 -0.90 -3.63 1.63
C ALA A 154 -1.35 -2.60 0.59
N ALA A 155 -0.50 -1.66 0.18
CA ALA A 155 -0.92 -0.55 -0.68
C ALA A 155 -1.53 -1.02 -2.02
N VAL A 156 -0.97 -2.10 -2.58
CA VAL A 156 -1.45 -2.70 -3.84
C VAL A 156 -2.86 -3.28 -3.67
N PHE A 157 -3.17 -3.86 -2.51
CA PHE A 157 -4.47 -4.51 -2.28
C PHE A 157 -5.53 -3.56 -1.75
N GLU A 158 -5.15 -2.48 -1.06
CA GLU A 158 -6.09 -1.48 -0.56
C GLU A 158 -6.77 -0.68 -1.68
N ALA A 159 -6.15 -0.61 -2.85
CA ALA A 159 -6.76 -0.07 -4.06
C ALA A 159 -8.08 -0.79 -4.46
N PHE A 160 -8.32 -2.00 -3.93
CA PHE A 160 -9.55 -2.76 -4.15
C PHE A 160 -10.73 -2.35 -3.25
N LEU A 161 -10.54 -1.51 -2.22
CA LEU A 161 -11.59 -1.10 -1.27
C LEU A 161 -12.54 0.00 -1.82
N ARG A 162 -12.93 -0.06 -3.10
CA ARG A 162 -13.82 0.93 -3.72
C ARG A 162 -15.23 0.91 -3.16
#